data_AF-A0A1G8JHT8-F1
#
_entry.id   AF-A0A1G8JHT8-F1
#
_cell.length_a   1.000
_cell.length_b   1.000
_cell.length_c   1.000
_cell.angle_alpha   90.00
_cell.angle_beta   90.00
_cell.angle_gamma   90.00
#
_symmetry.space_group_name_H-M   'P 1'
#
loop_
_entity.id
_entity.type
_entity.pdbx_description
1 polymer ?
#
loop_
_entity_poly.entity_id
_entity_poly.type
_entity_poly.pdbx_seq_one_letter_code
_entity_poly.pdbx_strand_id
1 'polypeptide(L)'
;MHTTPTTGSSRAGDPAVAGGVASAAAPAAAKPRHGWVDLAKGVCIVLVVLLHTTNFMVGRGLADPIWHEVNSFAQPVRMPLFFFVSGLFVTKALTMSWTDVLRRRVAPLVYIYALWTVLRFWYFTLFPETSGTAEAAAWWKPLEAAVRPDSGMWFIYALAVFTIAARALRDVAPVTQIAAAGALAVVSPRLEFDSWAWHSMLSYLVFFLLGVYLAPFAHRVAAGSTVPRAMYAVGLCAVASLIYRDSDVGEYTVATVALSVIGLAAGVMVMGRFGEARILEPLRRLGRNTLPVFLMHEIVLGTVIAGLMAVGLDLAVGQRIPAGPLVVTAVAVAVSIGVHRLTLLLRQPWLFTIPDRLMP
;
A
#
# COMPACT_ATOMS: atom_id res chain seq x y z
N MET A 1 -39.06 -58.49 -41.91
CA MET A 1 -39.88 -59.68 -41.56
C MET A 1 -39.40 -60.15 -40.19
N HIS A 2 -40.16 -59.85 -39.13
CA HIS A 2 -40.79 -60.84 -38.22
C HIS A 2 -39.79 -61.77 -37.50
N THR A 3 -39.77 -62.00 -36.19
CA THR A 3 -40.56 -61.57 -35.01
C THR A 3 -39.86 -62.14 -33.77
N THR A 4 -40.03 -61.45 -32.65
CA THR A 4 -40.01 -61.87 -31.22
C THR A 4 -40.60 -63.29 -30.95
N PRO A 5 -40.38 -63.98 -29.79
CA PRO A 5 -40.84 -63.45 -28.49
C PRO A 5 -40.25 -63.97 -27.13
N THR A 6 -40.27 -63.04 -26.16
CA THR A 6 -40.74 -63.08 -24.74
C THR A 6 -40.36 -64.14 -23.67
N THR A 7 -40.33 -63.59 -22.45
CA THR A 7 -40.64 -64.14 -21.09
C THR A 7 -39.42 -64.62 -20.29
N GLY A 8 -39.30 -64.39 -18.98
CA GLY A 8 -40.14 -63.74 -17.97
C GLY A 8 -39.37 -63.72 -16.64
N SER A 9 -39.69 -62.73 -15.81
CA SER A 9 -39.00 -62.33 -14.56
C SER A 9 -39.25 -63.28 -13.36
N SER A 10 -38.23 -63.48 -12.52
CA SER A 10 -38.40 -63.95 -11.14
C SER A 10 -37.47 -63.27 -10.13
N ARG A 11 -38.10 -62.67 -9.10
CA ARG A 11 -37.76 -62.61 -7.66
C ARG A 11 -36.44 -61.97 -7.15
N ALA A 12 -36.65 -60.84 -6.45
CA ALA A 12 -36.34 -60.55 -5.05
C ALA A 12 -34.93 -60.84 -4.47
N GLY A 13 -34.31 -59.76 -3.98
CA GLY A 13 -33.21 -59.75 -3.01
C GLY A 13 -32.86 -58.31 -2.62
N ASP A 14 -33.16 -57.92 -1.38
CA ASP A 14 -32.82 -56.61 -0.78
C ASP A 14 -31.31 -56.53 -0.41
N PRO A 15 -30.77 -55.33 -0.12
CA PRO A 15 -29.40 -54.95 -0.47
C PRO A 15 -28.35 -55.27 0.60
N ALA A 16 -27.17 -55.68 0.14
CA ALA A 16 -25.95 -55.73 0.96
C ALA A 16 -25.00 -54.58 0.56
N VAL A 17 -24.53 -53.91 1.60
CA VAL A 17 -23.61 -52.77 1.64
C VAL A 17 -22.32 -53.02 0.85
N ALA A 18 -21.97 -52.10 -0.06
CA ALA A 18 -20.62 -51.98 -0.62
C ALA A 18 -20.21 -50.50 -0.64
N GLY A 19 -19.15 -50.19 0.11
CA GLY A 19 -18.65 -48.84 0.33
C GLY A 19 -18.07 -48.19 -0.93
N GLY A 20 -18.61 -47.02 -1.27
CA GLY A 20 -17.98 -46.07 -2.18
C GLY A 20 -17.08 -45.14 -1.40
N VAL A 21 -15.76 -45.34 -1.50
CA VAL A 21 -14.77 -44.35 -1.06
C VAL A 21 -14.95 -43.12 -1.96
N ALA A 22 -15.54 -42.06 -1.41
CA ALA A 22 -15.60 -40.77 -2.08
C ALA A 22 -14.17 -40.29 -2.36
N SER A 23 -13.82 -40.22 -3.64
CA SER A 23 -12.58 -39.62 -4.12
C SER A 23 -12.49 -38.19 -3.58
N ALA A 24 -11.54 -37.96 -2.67
CA ALA A 24 -11.25 -36.64 -2.14
C ALA A 24 -10.83 -35.74 -3.31
N ALA A 25 -11.67 -34.76 -3.63
CA ALA A 25 -11.35 -33.74 -4.62
C ALA A 25 -10.01 -33.08 -4.26
N ALA A 26 -9.06 -33.16 -5.19
CA ALA A 26 -7.76 -32.52 -5.04
C ALA A 26 -7.95 -31.02 -4.74
N PRO A 27 -7.16 -30.42 -3.83
CA PRO A 27 -7.27 -29.01 -3.52
C PRO A 27 -7.09 -28.20 -4.80
N ALA A 28 -8.08 -27.36 -5.11
CA ALA A 28 -8.02 -26.44 -6.24
C ALA A 28 -6.67 -25.71 -6.21
N ALA A 29 -5.89 -25.85 -7.28
CA ALA A 29 -4.56 -25.27 -7.41
C ALA A 29 -4.61 -23.78 -7.01
N ALA A 30 -3.96 -23.45 -5.89
CA ALA A 30 -3.89 -22.08 -5.41
C ALA A 30 -3.29 -21.22 -6.52
N LYS A 31 -3.99 -20.14 -6.92
CA LYS A 31 -3.48 -19.20 -7.93
C LYS A 31 -2.03 -18.82 -7.60
N PRO A 32 -1.10 -18.86 -8.56
CA PRO A 32 0.28 -18.48 -8.32
C PRO A 32 0.29 -17.03 -7.81
N ARG A 33 0.55 -16.86 -6.51
CA ARG A 33 0.70 -15.54 -5.89
C ARG A 33 2.11 -15.06 -6.20
N HIS A 34 2.20 -13.90 -6.84
CA HIS A 34 3.50 -13.31 -7.17
C HIS A 34 4.15 -12.74 -5.91
N GLY A 35 5.14 -13.44 -5.34
CA GLY A 35 5.79 -13.02 -4.09
C GLY A 35 6.42 -11.64 -4.14
N TRP A 36 6.79 -11.15 -5.33
CA TRP A 36 7.30 -9.80 -5.52
C TRP A 36 6.28 -8.70 -5.20
N VAL A 37 4.98 -8.92 -5.43
CA VAL A 37 3.94 -7.91 -5.14
C VAL A 37 3.78 -7.76 -3.63
N ASP A 38 3.70 -8.89 -2.92
CA ASP A 38 3.67 -8.90 -1.45
C ASP A 38 4.96 -8.26 -0.91
N LEU A 39 6.13 -8.61 -1.45
CA LEU A 39 7.39 -8.01 -1.02
C LEU A 39 7.43 -6.49 -1.26
N ALA A 40 7.00 -6.02 -2.44
CA ALA A 40 6.95 -4.60 -2.78
C ALA A 40 6.07 -3.83 -1.79
N LYS A 41 4.87 -4.34 -1.49
CA LYS A 41 3.99 -3.73 -0.47
C LYS A 41 4.64 -3.70 0.91
N GLY A 42 5.30 -4.79 1.30
CA GLY A 42 6.01 -4.90 2.59
C GLY A 42 7.17 -3.92 2.73
N VAL A 43 7.98 -3.76 1.68
CA VAL A 43 9.06 -2.78 1.65
C VAL A 43 8.50 -1.35 1.63
N CYS A 44 7.49 -1.07 0.80
CA CYS A 44 6.89 0.26 0.72
C CYS A 44 6.32 0.70 2.07
N ILE A 45 5.60 -0.17 2.79
CA ILE A 45 5.05 0.20 4.10
C ILE A 45 6.16 0.49 5.12
N VAL A 46 7.26 -0.28 5.13
CA VAL A 46 8.40 0.00 6.01
C VAL A 46 9.05 1.34 5.66
N LEU A 47 9.22 1.65 4.38
CA LEU A 47 9.77 2.93 3.93
C LEU A 47 8.84 4.12 4.22
N VAL A 48 7.52 3.91 4.29
CA VAL A 48 6.55 4.92 4.74
C VAL A 48 6.69 5.14 6.24
N VAL A 49 6.75 4.08 7.04
CA VAL A 49 6.97 4.23 8.49
C VAL A 49 8.31 4.92 8.74
N LEU A 50 9.37 4.59 7.99
CA LEU A 50 10.67 5.26 8.10
C LEU A 50 10.59 6.75 7.78
N LEU A 51 9.82 7.16 6.77
CA LEU A 51 9.59 8.58 6.48
C LEU A 51 9.00 9.30 7.67
N HIS A 52 7.91 8.76 8.23
CA HIS A 52 7.24 9.38 9.37
C HIS A 52 8.14 9.35 10.61
N THR A 53 8.86 8.26 10.87
CA THR A 53 9.88 8.21 11.92
C THR A 53 10.92 9.31 11.75
N THR A 54 11.44 9.53 10.54
CA THR A 54 12.38 10.62 10.26
C THR A 54 11.76 11.99 10.53
N ASN A 55 10.54 12.26 10.05
CA ASN A 55 9.85 13.53 10.29
C ASN A 55 9.68 13.80 11.80
N PHE A 56 9.28 12.78 12.55
CA PHE A 56 9.09 12.85 14.00
C PHE A 56 10.42 13.05 14.75
N MET A 57 11.44 12.26 14.43
CA MET A 57 12.70 12.27 15.16
C MET A 57 13.55 13.49 14.79
N VAL A 58 13.77 13.76 13.50
CA VAL A 58 14.57 14.91 13.08
C VAL A 58 13.87 16.22 13.43
N GLY A 59 12.54 16.31 13.23
CA GLY A 59 11.75 17.49 13.60
C GLY A 59 11.77 17.84 15.09
N ARG A 60 12.14 16.89 15.95
CA ARG A 60 12.32 17.08 17.41
C ARG A 60 13.79 17.07 17.84
N GLY A 61 14.73 17.09 16.90
CA GLY A 61 16.16 17.05 17.20
C GLY A 61 16.63 15.72 17.81
N LEU A 62 15.94 14.60 17.57
CA LEU A 62 16.26 13.27 18.11
C LEU A 62 17.06 12.39 17.14
N ALA A 63 17.25 12.82 15.90
CA ALA A 63 18.02 12.11 14.88
C ALA A 63 18.77 13.09 13.98
N ASP A 64 19.84 12.59 13.35
CA ASP A 64 20.64 13.36 12.39
C ASP A 64 19.81 13.74 11.13
N PRO A 65 19.89 14.99 10.64
CA PRO A 65 19.21 15.43 9.43
C PRO A 65 19.52 14.65 8.15
N ILE A 66 20.64 13.89 8.08
CA ILE A 66 20.97 13.00 6.97
C ILE A 66 19.84 12.04 6.62
N TRP A 67 18.97 11.72 7.58
CA TRP A 67 17.80 10.88 7.35
C TRP A 67 16.77 11.49 6.40
N HIS A 68 16.73 12.81 6.24
CA HIS A 68 15.94 13.46 5.18
C HIS A 68 16.51 13.14 3.80
N GLU A 69 17.83 13.12 3.64
CA GLU A 69 18.48 12.71 2.39
C GLU A 69 18.24 11.22 2.10
N VAL A 70 18.36 10.35 3.10
CA VAL A 70 18.03 8.93 2.94
C VAL A 70 16.59 8.76 2.44
N ASN A 71 15.65 9.57 2.97
CA ASN A 71 14.26 9.56 2.53
C ASN A 71 14.07 10.12 1.12
N SER A 72 14.84 11.12 0.69
CA SER A 72 14.76 11.67 -0.66
C SER A 72 15.25 10.65 -1.70
N PHE A 73 16.29 9.87 -1.41
CA PHE A 73 16.73 8.75 -2.26
C PHE A 73 15.70 7.61 -2.33
N ALA A 74 14.96 7.35 -1.24
CA ALA A 74 13.94 6.32 -1.21
C ALA A 74 12.63 6.75 -1.90
N GLN A 75 12.34 8.05 -1.98
CA GLN A 75 11.06 8.59 -2.44
C GLN A 75 10.68 8.19 -3.89
N PRO A 76 11.58 8.25 -4.90
CA PRO A 76 11.28 7.86 -6.27
C PRO A 76 10.90 6.39 -6.43
N VAL A 77 11.25 5.55 -5.45
CA VAL A 77 10.85 4.14 -5.42
C VAL A 77 9.59 3.98 -4.58
N ARG A 78 9.60 4.45 -3.31
CA ARG A 78 8.56 4.20 -2.31
C ARG A 78 7.16 4.54 -2.82
N MET A 79 6.91 5.79 -3.21
CA MET A 79 5.56 6.25 -3.54
C MET A 79 5.09 5.73 -4.92
N PRO A 80 5.91 5.86 -5.99
CA PRO A 80 5.53 5.34 -7.30
C PRO A 80 5.27 3.84 -7.28
N LEU A 81 6.14 3.05 -6.64
CA LEU A 81 5.94 1.60 -6.52
C LEU A 81 4.67 1.28 -5.73
N PHE A 82 4.41 1.97 -4.62
CA PHE A 82 3.25 1.64 -3.78
C PHE A 82 1.91 1.92 -4.47
N PHE A 83 1.81 3.03 -5.22
CA PHE A 83 0.65 3.31 -6.07
C PHE A 83 0.53 2.31 -7.22
N PHE A 84 1.65 1.97 -7.86
CA PHE A 84 1.69 0.99 -8.93
C PHE A 84 1.19 -0.39 -8.50
N VAL A 85 1.73 -0.96 -7.40
CA VAL A 85 1.23 -2.25 -6.90
C VAL A 85 -0.22 -2.18 -6.42
N SER A 86 -0.69 -1.02 -5.96
CA SER A 86 -2.11 -0.84 -5.63
C SER A 86 -3.02 -0.89 -6.86
N GLY A 87 -2.57 -0.30 -7.98
CA GLY A 87 -3.26 -0.35 -9.28
C GLY A 87 -3.44 -1.77 -9.83
N LEU A 88 -2.48 -2.69 -9.58
CA LEU A 88 -2.57 -4.10 -10.01
C LEU A 88 -3.84 -4.80 -9.49
N PHE A 89 -4.35 -4.39 -8.33
CA PHE A 89 -5.54 -4.99 -7.72
C PHE A 89 -6.86 -4.40 -8.26
N VAL A 90 -6.79 -3.29 -8.99
CA VAL A 90 -7.94 -2.54 -9.49
C VAL A 90 -8.31 -2.93 -10.93
N THR A 91 -7.46 -3.67 -11.65
CA THR A 91 -7.75 -4.14 -13.02
C THR A 91 -9.12 -4.82 -13.16
N LYS A 92 -9.54 -5.61 -12.15
CA LYS A 92 -10.88 -6.24 -12.15
C LYS A 92 -12.03 -5.27 -11.93
N ALA A 93 -11.80 -4.15 -11.25
CA ALA A 93 -12.84 -3.16 -11.01
C ALA A 93 -13.36 -2.57 -12.33
N LEU A 94 -12.51 -2.47 -13.36
CA LEU A 94 -12.88 -1.92 -14.67
C LEU A 94 -14.03 -2.69 -15.36
N THR A 95 -14.11 -4.00 -15.14
CA THR A 95 -15.13 -4.87 -15.74
C THR A 95 -16.34 -5.09 -14.83
N MET A 96 -16.28 -4.65 -13.56
CA MET A 96 -17.37 -4.80 -12.60
C MET A 96 -18.50 -3.78 -12.84
N SER A 97 -19.71 -4.10 -12.36
CA SER A 97 -20.81 -3.15 -12.28
C SER A 97 -20.44 -1.97 -11.38
N TRP A 98 -21.02 -0.78 -11.59
CA TRP A 98 -20.77 0.37 -10.73
C TRP A 98 -21.09 0.07 -9.26
N THR A 99 -22.22 -0.60 -9.01
CA THR A 99 -22.64 -1.04 -7.68
C THR A 99 -21.58 -1.91 -7.03
N ASP A 100 -21.02 -2.89 -7.74
CA ASP A 100 -19.98 -3.75 -7.18
C ASP A 100 -18.66 -3.01 -6.94
N VAL A 101 -18.29 -2.05 -7.79
CA VAL A 101 -17.09 -1.22 -7.57
C VAL A 101 -17.26 -0.39 -6.31
N LEU A 102 -18.38 0.34 -6.20
CA LEU A 102 -18.65 1.18 -5.04
C LEU A 102 -18.73 0.34 -3.76
N ARG A 103 -19.47 -0.77 -3.78
CA ARG A 103 -19.67 -1.63 -2.61
C ARG A 103 -18.42 -2.39 -2.17
N ARG A 104 -17.69 -2.99 -3.11
CA ARG A 104 -16.62 -3.97 -2.79
C ARG A 104 -15.21 -3.39 -2.83
N ARG A 105 -15.01 -2.21 -3.45
CA ARG A 105 -13.70 -1.57 -3.60
C ARG A 105 -13.64 -0.23 -2.90
N VAL A 106 -14.63 0.63 -3.11
CA VAL A 106 -14.61 2.01 -2.61
C VAL A 106 -15.11 2.09 -1.17
N ALA A 107 -16.26 1.50 -0.85
CA ALA A 107 -16.87 1.59 0.48
C ALA A 107 -15.95 1.09 1.61
N PRO A 108 -15.18 0.00 1.46
CA PRO A 108 -14.19 -0.39 2.48
C PRO A 108 -13.10 0.67 2.68
N LEU A 109 -12.62 1.32 1.62
CA LEU A 109 -11.62 2.38 1.72
C LEU A 109 -12.20 3.63 2.39
N VAL A 110 -13.41 4.04 2.00
CA VAL A 110 -14.11 5.18 2.60
C VAL A 110 -14.41 4.94 4.07
N TYR A 111 -14.89 3.75 4.44
CA TYR A 111 -15.13 3.36 5.83
C TYR A 111 -13.85 3.46 6.67
N ILE A 112 -12.76 2.84 6.20
CA ILE A 112 -11.48 2.86 6.92
C ILE A 112 -10.92 4.28 7.00
N TYR A 113 -11.02 5.05 5.91
CA TYR A 113 -10.59 6.43 5.88
C TYR A 113 -11.34 7.27 6.92
N ALA A 114 -12.68 7.25 6.90
CA ALA A 114 -13.50 8.02 7.83
C ALA A 114 -13.26 7.62 9.28
N LEU A 115 -13.26 6.31 9.57
CA LEU A 115 -13.06 5.79 10.91
C LEU A 115 -11.70 6.21 11.48
N TRP A 116 -10.61 5.95 10.76
CA TRP A 116 -9.28 6.21 11.28
C TRP A 116 -8.91 7.68 11.28
N THR A 117 -9.46 8.47 10.35
CA THR A 117 -9.34 9.92 10.39
C THR A 117 -9.93 10.47 11.70
N VAL A 118 -11.15 10.05 12.06
CA VAL A 118 -11.78 10.44 13.32
C VAL A 118 -10.95 9.97 14.51
N LEU A 119 -10.57 8.68 14.59
CA LEU A 119 -9.80 8.13 15.70
C LEU A 119 -8.46 8.87 15.90
N ARG A 120 -7.74 9.14 14.81
CA ARG A 120 -6.46 9.84 14.83
C ARG A 120 -6.61 11.28 15.33
N PHE A 121 -7.58 12.02 14.81
CA PHE A 121 -7.83 13.39 15.26
C PHE A 121 -8.17 13.45 16.75
N TRP A 122 -9.05 12.57 17.23
CA TRP A 122 -9.34 12.49 18.66
C TRP A 122 -8.10 12.13 19.48
N TYR A 123 -7.31 11.16 19.02
CA TYR A 123 -6.08 10.75 19.70
C TYR A 123 -5.10 11.92 19.88
N PHE A 124 -4.76 12.63 18.80
CA PHE A 124 -3.83 13.75 18.87
C PHE A 124 -4.40 15.00 19.54
N THR A 125 -5.73 15.13 19.62
CA THR A 125 -6.37 16.17 20.43
C THR A 125 -6.26 15.88 21.93
N LEU A 126 -6.43 14.62 22.34
CA LEU A 126 -6.30 14.19 23.74
C LEU A 126 -4.84 14.09 24.21
N PHE A 127 -3.93 13.75 23.30
CA PHE A 127 -2.50 13.54 23.57
C PHE A 127 -1.63 14.40 22.63
N PRO A 128 -1.66 15.74 22.75
CA PRO A 128 -1.00 16.64 21.80
C PRO A 128 0.51 16.42 21.68
N GLU A 129 1.18 16.05 22.78
CA GLU A 129 2.63 15.74 22.80
C GLU A 129 3.02 14.57 21.88
N THR A 130 2.07 13.69 21.56
CA THR A 130 2.28 12.57 20.66
C THR A 130 2.20 12.98 19.18
N SER A 131 1.71 14.18 18.88
CA SER A 131 1.51 14.63 17.50
C SER A 131 2.82 15.08 16.85
N GLY A 132 3.15 14.51 15.68
CA GLY A 132 4.32 14.91 14.87
C GLY A 132 4.01 16.02 13.87
N THR A 133 2.74 16.34 13.73
CA THR A 133 2.19 17.43 12.93
C THR A 133 1.35 18.32 13.85
N ALA A 134 0.99 19.54 13.43
CA ALA A 134 0.03 20.37 14.18
C ALA A 134 -1.41 19.85 14.00
N GLU A 135 -1.64 18.55 14.22
CA GLU A 135 -2.92 17.86 14.11
C GLU A 135 -3.78 17.93 15.38
N ALA A 136 -3.36 18.71 16.39
CA ALA A 136 -4.24 19.08 17.49
C ALA A 136 -5.49 19.76 16.92
N ALA A 137 -6.64 19.08 17.02
CA ALA A 137 -7.78 19.37 16.18
C ALA A 137 -8.92 20.04 16.94
N ALA A 138 -9.50 21.06 16.30
CA ALA A 138 -10.87 21.46 16.58
C ALA A 138 -11.82 20.33 16.14
N TRP A 139 -12.96 20.19 16.82
CA TRP A 139 -13.94 19.11 16.59
C TRP A 139 -14.43 18.96 15.14
N TRP A 140 -14.30 20.00 14.31
CA TRP A 140 -14.74 20.02 12.91
C TRP A 140 -13.65 19.55 11.91
N LYS A 141 -12.38 19.46 12.31
CA LYS A 141 -11.26 19.04 11.42
C LYS A 141 -11.48 17.69 10.71
N PRO A 142 -12.13 16.67 11.31
CA PRO A 142 -12.46 15.45 10.58
C PRO A 142 -13.40 15.66 9.39
N LEU A 143 -14.28 16.69 9.43
CA LEU A 143 -15.16 17.02 8.31
C LEU A 143 -14.38 17.69 7.18
N GLU A 144 -13.42 18.54 7.53
CA GLU A 144 -12.51 19.16 6.57
C GLU A 144 -11.71 18.10 5.79
N ALA A 145 -11.30 17.03 6.47
CA ALA A 145 -10.56 15.92 5.86
C ALA A 145 -11.30 15.25 4.70
N ALA A 146 -12.64 15.31 4.66
CA ALA A 146 -13.42 14.79 3.54
C ALA A 146 -13.16 15.52 2.20
N VAL A 147 -12.73 16.78 2.24
CA VAL A 147 -12.41 17.60 1.06
C VAL A 147 -10.91 17.84 0.94
N ARG A 148 -10.23 18.00 2.07
CA ARG A 148 -8.80 18.26 2.17
C ARG A 148 -8.11 17.16 2.98
N PRO A 149 -7.71 16.05 2.36
CA PRO A 149 -7.19 14.87 3.06
C PRO A 149 -5.72 15.04 3.48
N ASP A 150 -5.34 16.19 4.02
CA ASP A 150 -3.96 16.59 4.38
C ASP A 150 -3.48 15.94 5.70
N SER A 151 -3.59 14.62 5.79
CA SER A 151 -3.07 13.81 6.90
C SER A 151 -2.40 12.56 6.35
N GLY A 152 -1.77 11.75 7.22
CA GLY A 152 -1.22 10.44 6.84
C GLY A 152 -2.23 9.49 6.15
N MET A 153 -3.53 9.76 6.26
CA MET A 153 -4.61 8.96 5.67
C MET A 153 -4.83 9.21 4.17
N TRP A 154 -4.19 10.23 3.58
CA TRP A 154 -4.39 10.65 2.20
C TRP A 154 -4.23 9.52 1.17
N PHE A 155 -3.36 8.54 1.42
CA PHE A 155 -3.15 7.42 0.50
C PHE A 155 -4.41 6.57 0.33
N ILE A 156 -5.15 6.29 1.40
CA ILE A 156 -6.41 5.53 1.33
C ILE A 156 -7.47 6.33 0.58
N TYR A 157 -7.54 7.64 0.84
CA TYR A 157 -8.40 8.56 0.10
C TYR A 157 -8.07 8.54 -1.40
N ALA A 158 -6.78 8.62 -1.75
CA ALA A 158 -6.30 8.55 -3.12
C ALA A 158 -6.70 7.24 -3.82
N LEU A 159 -6.57 6.09 -3.15
CA LEU A 159 -6.98 4.80 -3.71
C LEU A 159 -8.49 4.74 -4.01
N ALA A 160 -9.33 5.33 -3.15
CA ALA A 160 -10.77 5.41 -3.38
C ALA A 160 -11.06 6.26 -4.63
N VAL A 161 -10.50 7.47 -4.69
CA VAL A 161 -10.68 8.40 -5.81
C VAL A 161 -10.15 7.81 -7.11
N PHE A 162 -8.94 7.26 -7.11
CA PHE A 162 -8.32 6.67 -8.30
C PHE A 162 -9.09 5.45 -8.81
N THR A 163 -9.65 4.64 -7.92
CA THR A 163 -10.50 3.51 -8.31
C THR A 163 -11.77 3.99 -9.00
N ILE A 164 -12.42 5.04 -8.47
CA ILE A 164 -13.59 5.66 -9.11
C ILE A 164 -13.20 6.25 -10.46
N ALA A 165 -12.12 7.02 -10.53
CA ALA A 165 -11.66 7.67 -11.76
C ALA A 165 -11.32 6.64 -12.85
N ALA A 166 -10.54 5.60 -12.53
CA ALA A 166 -10.20 4.53 -13.46
C ALA A 166 -11.45 3.79 -13.96
N ARG A 167 -12.45 3.58 -13.08
CA ARG A 167 -13.72 2.96 -13.47
C ARG A 167 -14.60 3.88 -14.32
N ALA A 168 -14.62 5.17 -14.03
CA ALA A 168 -15.36 6.18 -14.79
C ALA A 168 -14.82 6.33 -16.21
N LEU A 169 -13.50 6.32 -16.34
CA LEU A 169 -12.79 6.50 -17.59
C LEU A 169 -12.54 5.17 -18.33
N ARG A 170 -13.18 4.06 -17.93
CA ARG A 170 -12.88 2.73 -18.49
C ARG A 170 -13.02 2.63 -20.01
N ASP A 171 -13.90 3.46 -20.59
CA ASP A 171 -14.22 3.46 -22.02
C ASP A 171 -13.27 4.40 -22.81
N VAL A 172 -12.45 5.21 -22.10
CA VAL A 172 -11.37 6.01 -22.67
C VAL A 172 -10.14 5.12 -22.88
N ALA A 173 -9.47 5.26 -24.01
CA ALA A 173 -8.27 4.49 -24.33
C ALA A 173 -7.21 4.60 -23.20
N PRO A 174 -6.61 3.48 -22.75
CA PRO A 174 -5.61 3.50 -21.67
C PRO A 174 -4.44 4.46 -21.90
N VAL A 175 -4.00 4.59 -23.15
CA VAL A 175 -2.91 5.50 -23.53
C VAL A 175 -3.29 6.96 -23.22
N THR A 176 -4.51 7.36 -23.53
CA THR A 176 -5.01 8.71 -23.25
C THR A 176 -5.07 8.99 -21.75
N GLN A 177 -5.52 8.02 -20.95
CA GLN A 177 -5.56 8.17 -19.49
C GLN A 177 -4.16 8.30 -18.87
N ILE A 178 -3.22 7.47 -19.31
CA ILE A 178 -1.82 7.52 -18.84
C ILE A 178 -1.16 8.84 -19.26
N ALA A 179 -1.36 9.28 -20.51
CA ALA A 179 -0.82 10.54 -21.00
C ALA A 179 -1.39 11.74 -20.24
N ALA A 180 -2.70 11.77 -20.01
CA ALA A 180 -3.35 12.82 -19.21
C ALA A 180 -2.84 12.83 -17.76
N ALA A 181 -2.72 11.66 -17.13
CA ALA A 181 -2.17 11.57 -15.77
C ALA A 181 -0.69 11.98 -15.71
N GLY A 182 0.10 11.66 -16.74
CA GLY A 182 1.49 12.14 -16.87
C GLY A 182 1.57 13.66 -17.00
N ALA A 183 0.70 14.27 -17.81
CA ALA A 183 0.61 15.72 -17.94
C ALA A 183 0.19 16.38 -16.62
N LEU A 184 -0.81 15.83 -15.93
CA LEU A 184 -1.22 16.28 -14.60
C LEU A 184 -0.08 16.17 -13.59
N ALA A 185 0.72 15.10 -13.63
CA ALA A 185 1.86 14.96 -12.73
C ALA A 185 2.93 16.04 -12.94
N VAL A 186 3.12 16.50 -14.18
CA VAL A 186 4.05 17.58 -14.52
C VAL A 186 3.49 18.97 -14.17
N VAL A 187 2.20 19.19 -14.36
CA VAL A 187 1.56 20.50 -14.13
C VAL A 187 1.14 20.70 -12.67
N SER A 188 0.96 19.62 -11.90
CA SER A 188 0.47 19.62 -10.52
C SER A 188 1.07 20.74 -9.64
N PRO A 189 2.40 20.93 -9.57
CA PRO A 189 2.99 21.99 -8.71
C PRO A 189 2.65 23.42 -9.10
N ARG A 190 2.09 23.64 -10.30
CA ARG A 190 1.68 24.96 -10.81
C ARG A 190 0.20 25.26 -10.58
N LEU A 191 -0.55 24.28 -10.08
CA LEU A 191 -1.97 24.44 -9.81
C LEU A 191 -2.13 25.01 -8.40
N GLU A 192 -2.93 26.07 -8.26
CA GLU A 192 -3.18 26.70 -6.97
C GLU A 192 -4.19 25.87 -6.16
N PHE A 193 -3.69 24.84 -5.47
CA PHE A 193 -4.47 24.08 -4.48
C PHE A 193 -3.95 24.33 -3.07
N ASP A 194 -4.84 24.66 -2.14
CA ASP A 194 -4.52 24.69 -0.71
C ASP A 194 -4.56 23.27 -0.10
N SER A 195 -3.81 22.32 -0.69
CA SER A 195 -3.69 20.95 -0.19
C SER A 195 -2.51 20.21 -0.79
N TRP A 196 -1.57 19.77 0.05
CA TRP A 196 -0.42 18.98 -0.38
C TRP A 196 -0.83 17.55 -0.81
N ALA A 197 -1.93 17.03 -0.24
CA ALA A 197 -2.46 15.73 -0.61
C ALA A 197 -2.98 15.70 -2.04
N TRP A 198 -3.72 16.74 -2.47
CA TRP A 198 -4.20 16.84 -3.85
C TRP A 198 -3.06 16.94 -4.87
N HIS A 199 -2.03 17.74 -4.57
CA HIS A 199 -0.81 17.79 -5.39
C HIS A 199 -0.17 16.40 -5.54
N SER A 200 -0.02 15.70 -4.43
CA SER A 200 0.55 14.34 -4.39
C SER A 200 -0.31 13.36 -5.19
N MET A 201 -1.64 13.44 -5.06
CA MET A 201 -2.57 12.59 -5.80
C MET A 201 -2.42 12.80 -7.32
N LEU A 202 -2.40 14.04 -7.79
CA LEU A 202 -2.21 14.32 -9.22
C LEU A 202 -0.86 13.80 -9.73
N SER A 203 0.20 13.94 -8.93
CA SER A 203 1.53 13.42 -9.27
C SER A 203 1.61 11.90 -9.31
N TYR A 204 0.83 11.19 -8.49
CA TYR A 204 0.93 9.74 -8.40
C TYR A 204 -0.15 8.94 -9.17
N LEU A 205 -1.17 9.61 -9.71
CA LEU A 205 -2.21 8.97 -10.52
C LEU A 205 -1.62 8.18 -11.69
N VAL A 206 -0.58 8.70 -12.35
CA VAL A 206 0.08 8.03 -13.48
C VAL A 206 0.62 6.66 -13.08
N PHE A 207 1.27 6.53 -11.91
CA PHE A 207 1.83 5.25 -11.46
C PHE A 207 0.75 4.25 -11.09
N PHE A 208 -0.35 4.72 -10.51
CA PHE A 208 -1.52 3.88 -10.26
C PHE A 208 -2.10 3.33 -11.58
N LEU A 209 -2.30 4.18 -12.60
CA LEU A 209 -2.82 3.76 -13.90
C LEU A 209 -1.85 2.84 -14.66
N LEU A 210 -0.54 3.08 -14.55
CA LEU A 210 0.48 2.14 -15.04
C LEU A 210 0.29 0.76 -14.38
N GLY A 211 -0.01 0.71 -13.09
CA GLY A 211 -0.35 -0.54 -12.40
C GLY A 211 -1.61 -1.20 -12.96
N VAL A 212 -2.66 -0.42 -13.19
CA VAL A 212 -3.94 -0.93 -13.73
C VAL A 212 -3.77 -1.57 -15.12
N TYR A 213 -3.08 -0.87 -16.03
CA TYR A 213 -3.02 -1.24 -17.45
C TYR A 213 -1.79 -2.05 -17.86
N LEU A 214 -0.66 -1.90 -17.17
CA LEU A 214 0.58 -2.61 -17.48
C LEU A 214 0.86 -3.80 -16.54
N ALA A 215 -0.14 -4.27 -15.79
CA ALA A 215 0.02 -5.42 -14.88
C ALA A 215 0.71 -6.65 -15.55
N PRO A 216 0.31 -7.12 -16.75
CA PRO A 216 0.98 -8.26 -17.40
C PRO A 216 2.44 -7.97 -17.75
N PHE A 217 2.74 -6.75 -18.18
CA PHE A 217 4.11 -6.33 -18.47
C PHE A 217 4.95 -6.29 -17.19
N ALA A 218 4.40 -5.76 -16.10
CA ALA A 218 5.04 -5.74 -14.79
C ALA A 218 5.44 -7.14 -14.33
N HIS A 219 4.52 -8.11 -14.45
CA HIS A 219 4.79 -9.50 -14.10
C HIS A 219 5.89 -10.12 -14.98
N ARG A 220 5.95 -9.77 -16.27
CA ARG A 220 7.05 -10.21 -17.16
C ARG A 220 8.39 -9.59 -16.77
N VAL A 221 8.43 -8.29 -16.47
CA VAL A 221 9.65 -7.61 -16.01
C VAL A 221 10.15 -8.24 -14.71
N ALA A 222 9.26 -8.43 -13.74
CA ALA A 222 9.58 -9.06 -12.47
C ALA A 222 10.10 -10.50 -12.65
N ALA A 223 9.46 -11.31 -13.49
CA ALA A 223 9.88 -12.69 -13.76
C ALA A 223 11.21 -12.77 -14.52
N GLY A 224 11.48 -11.83 -15.43
CA GLY A 224 12.73 -11.75 -16.20
C GLY A 224 13.88 -11.03 -15.50
N SER A 225 13.72 -10.70 -14.20
CA SER A 225 14.71 -9.95 -13.43
C SER A 225 15.88 -10.82 -12.99
N THR A 226 17.09 -10.41 -13.33
CA THR A 226 18.35 -11.05 -12.89
C THR A 226 19.11 -10.12 -11.94
N VAL A 227 20.08 -10.65 -11.18
CA VAL A 227 20.89 -9.82 -10.26
C VAL A 227 21.60 -8.68 -11.00
N PRO A 228 22.29 -8.91 -12.14
CA PRO A 228 22.95 -7.81 -12.85
C PRO A 228 21.97 -6.74 -13.35
N ARG A 229 20.80 -7.15 -13.85
CA ARG A 229 19.78 -6.20 -14.33
C ARG A 229 19.19 -5.38 -13.19
N ALA A 230 18.91 -6.01 -12.04
CA ALA A 230 18.42 -5.31 -10.86
C ALA A 230 19.48 -4.34 -10.31
N MET A 231 20.75 -4.76 -10.23
CA MET A 231 21.87 -3.90 -9.82
C MET A 231 22.07 -2.72 -10.78
N TYR A 232 21.99 -2.96 -12.09
CA TYR A 232 22.05 -1.89 -13.10
C TYR A 232 20.91 -0.89 -12.92
N ALA A 233 19.67 -1.35 -12.73
CA ALA A 233 18.53 -0.46 -12.51
C ALA A 233 18.66 0.35 -11.21
N VAL A 234 19.16 -0.26 -10.14
CA VAL A 234 19.47 0.43 -8.87
C VAL A 234 20.59 1.45 -9.06
N GLY A 235 21.67 1.09 -9.76
CA GLY A 235 22.78 2.00 -10.08
C GLY A 235 22.33 3.19 -10.92
N LEU A 236 21.49 2.95 -11.94
CA LEU A 236 20.88 4.00 -12.75
C LEU A 236 19.99 4.92 -11.90
N CYS A 237 19.16 4.35 -11.02
CA CYS A 237 18.33 5.11 -10.10
C CYS A 237 19.18 5.96 -9.15
N ALA A 238 20.28 5.42 -8.63
CA ALA A 238 21.19 6.12 -7.74
C ALA A 238 21.88 7.28 -8.46
N VAL A 239 22.44 7.06 -9.65
CA VAL A 239 23.06 8.10 -10.47
C VAL A 239 22.05 9.18 -10.86
N ALA A 240 20.86 8.79 -11.30
CA ALA A 240 19.80 9.75 -11.63
C ALA A 240 19.38 10.57 -10.40
N SER A 241 19.33 9.97 -9.21
CA SER A 241 19.02 10.68 -7.96
C SER A 241 20.13 11.65 -7.58
N LEU A 242 21.41 11.29 -7.77
CA LEU A 242 22.55 12.17 -7.54
C LEU A 242 22.52 13.37 -8.50
N ILE A 243 22.29 13.13 -9.81
CA ILE A 243 22.15 14.20 -10.80
C ILE A 243 20.97 15.10 -10.43
N TYR A 244 19.82 14.53 -10.08
CA TYR A 244 18.64 15.28 -9.69
C TYR A 244 18.87 16.17 -8.46
N ARG A 245 19.69 15.71 -7.51
CA ARG A 245 20.04 16.45 -6.29
C ARG A 245 21.08 17.54 -6.54
N ASP A 246 22.12 17.22 -7.30
CA ASP A 246 23.33 18.04 -7.42
C ASP A 246 23.29 19.00 -8.63
N SER A 247 22.15 19.11 -9.32
CA SER A 247 21.95 20.01 -10.46
C SER A 247 20.56 20.67 -10.46
N ASP A 248 20.41 21.75 -11.23
CA ASP A 248 19.15 22.49 -11.40
C ASP A 248 18.05 21.66 -12.09
N VAL A 249 18.37 20.45 -12.55
CA VAL A 249 17.40 19.51 -13.12
C VAL A 249 16.26 19.22 -12.15
N GLY A 250 16.51 19.27 -10.84
CA GLY A 250 15.51 19.09 -9.79
C GLY A 250 14.37 20.13 -9.79
N GLU A 251 14.57 21.29 -10.42
CA GLU A 251 13.53 22.32 -10.56
C GLU A 251 12.45 21.96 -11.59
N TYR A 252 12.79 21.06 -12.52
CA TYR A 252 11.88 20.63 -13.58
C TYR A 252 11.04 19.45 -13.11
N THR A 253 9.73 19.65 -12.94
CA THR A 253 8.80 18.58 -12.52
C THR A 253 8.83 17.34 -13.44
N VAL A 254 9.15 17.54 -14.72
CA VAL A 254 9.36 16.43 -15.68
C VAL A 254 10.49 15.52 -15.22
N ALA A 255 11.58 16.07 -14.68
CA ALA A 255 12.68 15.29 -14.14
C ALA A 255 12.25 14.47 -12.91
N THR A 256 11.40 15.02 -12.04
CA THR A 256 10.83 14.30 -10.89
C THR A 256 10.02 13.09 -11.33
N VAL A 257 9.19 13.26 -12.37
CA VAL A 257 8.40 12.16 -12.96
C VAL A 257 9.33 11.12 -13.60
N ALA A 258 10.33 11.54 -14.37
CA ALA A 258 11.30 10.64 -15.00
C ALA A 258 12.09 9.83 -13.95
N LEU A 259 12.58 10.49 -12.90
CA LEU A 259 13.27 9.83 -11.78
C LEU A 259 12.36 8.81 -11.08
N SER A 260 11.09 9.15 -10.89
CA SER A 260 10.08 8.25 -10.32
C SER A 260 9.78 7.04 -11.22
N VAL A 261 9.82 7.19 -12.54
CA VAL A 261 9.71 6.07 -13.49
C VAL A 261 10.93 5.15 -13.40
N ILE A 262 12.14 5.71 -13.31
CA ILE A 262 13.38 4.94 -13.11
C ILE A 262 13.33 4.19 -11.78
N GLY A 263 12.91 4.87 -10.70
CA GLY A 263 12.73 4.29 -9.38
C GLY A 263 11.68 3.17 -9.34
N LEU A 264 10.55 3.36 -10.03
CA LEU A 264 9.54 2.30 -10.20
C LEU A 264 10.13 1.08 -10.90
N ALA A 265 10.85 1.26 -12.01
CA ALA A 265 11.47 0.16 -12.75
C ALA A 265 12.49 -0.60 -11.88
N ALA A 266 13.38 0.14 -11.19
CA ALA A 266 14.32 -0.44 -10.25
C ALA A 266 13.61 -1.23 -9.13
N GLY A 267 12.55 -0.65 -8.56
CA GLY A 267 11.72 -1.30 -7.55
C GLY A 267 11.12 -2.62 -8.04
N VAL A 268 10.46 -2.62 -9.21
CA VAL A 268 9.88 -3.84 -9.79
C VAL A 268 10.95 -4.91 -10.05
N MET A 269 12.13 -4.52 -10.53
CA MET A 269 13.21 -5.47 -10.83
C MET A 269 13.84 -6.07 -9.57
N VAL A 270 14.10 -5.26 -8.56
CA VAL A 270 14.61 -5.72 -7.25
C VAL A 270 13.60 -6.66 -6.60
N MET A 271 12.33 -6.24 -6.50
CA MET A 271 11.29 -7.07 -5.89
C MET A 271 11.01 -8.33 -6.71
N GLY A 272 11.07 -8.25 -8.03
CA GLY A 272 10.97 -9.41 -8.93
C GLY A 272 12.06 -10.44 -8.69
N ARG A 273 13.30 -9.97 -8.53
CA ARG A 273 14.46 -10.84 -8.29
C ARG A 273 14.43 -11.50 -6.91
N PHE A 274 14.03 -10.77 -5.87
CA PHE A 274 14.08 -11.22 -4.48
C PHE A 274 12.72 -11.64 -3.91
N GLY A 275 11.66 -11.59 -4.71
CA GLY A 275 10.28 -11.83 -4.28
C GLY A 275 10.01 -13.21 -3.67
N GLU A 276 10.85 -14.20 -3.97
CA GLU A 276 10.76 -15.55 -3.39
C GLU A 276 11.90 -15.88 -2.41
N ALA A 277 12.74 -14.90 -2.06
CA ALA A 277 13.83 -15.11 -1.10
C ALA A 277 13.26 -15.37 0.30
N ARG A 278 13.61 -16.52 0.90
CA ARG A 278 13.12 -16.95 2.23
C ARG A 278 13.42 -15.94 3.34
N ILE A 279 14.58 -15.28 3.29
CA ILE A 279 14.99 -14.25 4.27
C ILE A 279 14.05 -13.04 4.28
N LEU A 280 13.31 -12.80 3.20
CA LEU A 280 12.36 -11.69 3.06
C LEU A 280 10.90 -12.09 3.32
N GLU A 281 10.63 -13.32 3.78
CA GLU A 281 9.29 -13.76 4.15
C GLU A 281 8.63 -12.87 5.23
N PRO A 282 9.34 -12.34 6.25
CA PRO A 282 8.74 -11.38 7.18
C PRO A 282 8.17 -10.15 6.47
N LEU A 283 8.88 -9.60 5.49
CA LEU A 283 8.43 -8.45 4.69
C LEU A 283 7.28 -8.83 3.77
N ARG A 284 7.30 -10.01 3.14
CA ARG A 284 6.16 -10.49 2.34
C ARG A 284 4.92 -10.67 3.20
N ARG A 285 5.05 -11.26 4.39
CA ARG A 285 3.95 -11.42 5.35
C ARG A 285 3.38 -10.07 5.76
N LEU A 286 4.24 -9.09 6.03
CA LEU A 286 3.82 -7.71 6.26
C LEU A 286 3.09 -7.13 5.05
N GLY A 287 3.59 -7.38 3.83
CA GLY A 287 2.96 -6.96 2.57
C GLY A 287 1.56 -7.52 2.31
N ARG A 288 1.27 -8.73 2.79
CA ARG A 288 -0.08 -9.32 2.75
C ARG A 288 -1.04 -8.55 3.65
N ASN A 289 -0.57 -8.01 4.77
CA ASN A 289 -1.34 -7.31 5.79
C ASN A 289 -0.75 -5.93 6.12
N THR A 290 -0.60 -5.06 5.11
CA THR A 290 -0.01 -3.71 5.31
C THR A 290 -0.95 -2.76 6.05
N LEU A 291 -2.26 -2.97 5.94
CA LEU A 291 -3.28 -2.02 6.39
C LEU A 291 -3.17 -1.67 7.88
N PRO A 292 -3.04 -2.62 8.83
CA PRO A 292 -2.95 -2.28 10.24
C PRO A 292 -1.73 -1.40 10.57
N VAL A 293 -0.58 -1.69 9.96
CA VAL A 293 0.63 -0.86 10.15
C VAL A 293 0.43 0.53 9.56
N PHE A 294 -0.12 0.62 8.35
CA PHE A 294 -0.43 1.90 7.72
C PHE A 294 -1.32 2.79 8.61
N LEU A 295 -2.33 2.22 9.24
CA LEU A 295 -3.29 2.99 10.03
C LEU A 295 -2.74 3.43 11.40
N MET A 296 -1.92 2.58 12.04
CA MET A 296 -1.50 2.79 13.43
C MET A 296 -0.13 3.45 13.59
N HIS A 297 0.75 3.37 12.59
CA HIS A 297 2.16 3.67 12.82
C HIS A 297 2.44 5.07 13.36
N GLU A 298 1.75 6.13 12.91
CA GLU A 298 2.00 7.48 13.42
C GLU A 298 1.49 7.68 14.86
N ILE A 299 0.35 7.07 15.21
CA ILE A 299 -0.14 7.04 16.61
C ILE A 299 0.89 6.32 17.47
N VAL A 300 1.36 5.15 17.03
CA VAL A 300 2.37 4.36 17.74
C VAL A 300 3.68 5.14 17.89
N LEU A 301 4.19 5.74 16.82
CA LEU A 301 5.41 6.55 16.82
C LEU A 301 5.29 7.71 17.82
N GLY A 302 4.20 8.47 17.74
CA GLY A 302 3.90 9.56 18.65
C GLY A 302 3.91 9.13 20.11
N THR A 303 3.21 8.03 20.40
CA THR A 303 3.07 7.47 21.76
C THR A 303 4.41 7.00 22.30
N VAL A 304 5.17 6.24 21.52
CA VAL A 304 6.47 5.69 21.94
C VAL A 304 7.45 6.83 22.19
N ILE A 305 7.56 7.79 21.27
CA ILE A 305 8.51 8.90 21.41
C ILE A 305 8.12 9.78 22.61
N ALA A 306 6.86 10.19 22.73
CA ALA A 306 6.41 11.02 23.85
C ALA A 306 6.56 10.30 25.20
N GLY A 307 6.22 9.01 25.27
CA GLY A 307 6.38 8.20 26.48
C GLY A 307 7.84 8.05 26.92
N LEU A 308 8.75 7.81 25.97
CA LEU A 308 10.19 7.73 26.25
C LEU A 308 10.77 9.06 26.76
N MET A 309 10.33 10.19 26.18
CA MET A 309 10.73 11.51 26.67
C MET A 309 10.15 11.81 28.07
N ALA A 310 8.91 11.41 28.34
CA ALA A 310 8.25 11.62 29.62
C ALA A 310 8.92 10.89 30.79
N VAL A 311 9.55 9.73 30.54
CA VAL A 311 10.32 9.00 31.57
C VAL A 311 11.77 9.49 31.71
N GLY A 312 12.13 10.60 31.04
CA GLY A 312 13.45 11.23 31.15
C GLY A 312 14.55 10.54 30.36
N LEU A 313 14.21 9.70 29.37
CA LEU A 313 15.22 9.06 28.53
C LEU A 313 15.80 10.08 27.55
N ASP A 314 17.12 10.29 27.58
CA ASP A 314 17.79 11.16 26.62
C ASP A 314 17.85 10.50 25.23
N LEU A 315 16.84 10.78 24.42
CA LEU A 315 16.77 10.32 23.03
C LEU A 315 17.69 11.13 22.09
N ALA A 316 18.36 12.19 22.55
CA ALA A 316 19.33 12.93 21.74
C ALA A 316 20.60 12.10 21.46
N VAL A 317 20.84 11.01 22.21
CA VAL A 317 21.83 9.99 21.83
C VAL A 317 21.55 9.43 20.42
N GLY A 318 20.30 9.47 19.96
CA GLY A 318 19.89 9.13 18.60
C GLY A 318 20.53 9.99 17.51
N GLN A 319 20.98 11.21 17.82
CA GLN A 319 21.80 12.02 16.91
C GLN A 319 23.19 11.39 16.68
N ARG A 320 23.72 10.67 17.68
CA ARG A 320 25.04 10.02 17.62
C ARG A 320 24.97 8.59 17.11
N ILE A 321 23.79 7.98 17.11
CA ILE A 321 23.55 6.62 16.62
C ILE A 321 22.89 6.72 15.25
N PRO A 322 23.63 6.50 14.14
CA PRO A 322 23.07 6.59 12.81
C PRO A 322 21.82 5.74 12.65
N ALA A 323 21.76 4.55 13.28
CA ALA A 323 20.66 3.60 13.14
C ALA A 323 19.37 3.92 13.94
N GLY A 324 19.31 5.02 14.71
CA GLY A 324 18.17 5.36 15.57
C GLY A 324 16.80 5.27 14.88
N PRO A 325 16.58 5.97 13.75
CA PRO A 325 15.33 5.90 13.00
C PRO A 325 14.96 4.50 12.49
N LEU A 326 15.94 3.65 12.17
CA LEU A 326 15.66 2.26 11.77
C LEU A 326 15.12 1.44 12.94
N VAL A 327 15.69 1.60 14.13
CA VAL A 327 15.23 0.92 15.34
C VAL A 327 13.81 1.36 15.69
N VAL A 328 13.56 2.67 15.72
CA VAL A 328 12.23 3.22 16.02
C VAL A 328 11.19 2.77 14.98
N THR A 329 11.56 2.72 13.70
CA THR A 329 10.72 2.18 12.63
C THR A 329 10.38 0.70 12.88
N ALA A 330 11.37 -0.13 13.22
CA ALA A 330 11.16 -1.54 13.51
C ALA A 330 10.23 -1.74 14.73
N VAL A 331 10.40 -0.94 15.79
CA VAL A 331 9.53 -0.93 16.96
C VAL A 331 8.11 -0.53 16.58
N ALA A 332 7.92 0.56 15.83
CA ALA A 332 6.60 1.02 15.42
C ALA A 332 5.85 -0.02 14.57
N VAL A 333 6.55 -0.69 13.64
CA VAL A 333 5.99 -1.80 12.86
C VAL A 333 5.62 -2.98 13.76
N ALA A 334 6.51 -3.38 14.67
CA ALA A 334 6.27 -4.52 15.57
C ALA A 334 5.10 -4.26 16.52
N VAL A 335 5.03 -3.08 17.13
CA VAL A 335 3.93 -2.67 18.01
C VAL A 335 2.62 -2.61 17.23
N SER A 336 2.60 -2.04 16.03
CA SER A 336 1.41 -2.02 15.18
C SER A 336 0.91 -3.44 14.86
N ILE A 337 1.81 -4.38 14.56
CA ILE A 337 1.45 -5.79 14.36
C ILE A 337 0.92 -6.41 15.66
N GLY A 338 1.55 -6.12 16.80
CA GLY A 338 1.13 -6.60 18.12
C GLY A 338 -0.28 -6.14 18.49
N VAL A 339 -0.55 -4.84 18.36
CA VAL A 339 -1.89 -4.25 18.59
C VAL A 339 -2.91 -4.87 17.64
N HIS A 340 -2.58 -5.04 16.36
CA HIS A 340 -3.47 -5.72 15.42
C HIS A 340 -3.82 -7.15 15.87
N ARG A 341 -2.81 -7.95 16.28
CA ARG A 341 -3.07 -9.31 16.79
C ARG A 341 -3.95 -9.29 18.03
N LEU A 342 -3.72 -8.35 18.94
CA LEU A 342 -4.56 -8.18 20.13
C LEU A 342 -6.00 -7.85 19.77
N THR A 343 -6.24 -6.93 18.83
CA THR A 343 -7.62 -6.59 18.39
C THR A 343 -8.35 -7.78 17.77
N LEU A 344 -7.63 -8.65 17.05
CA LEU A 344 -8.19 -9.88 16.51
C LEU A 344 -8.53 -10.89 17.62
N LEU A 345 -7.67 -11.03 18.63
CA LEU A 345 -7.94 -11.86 19.81
C LEU A 345 -9.16 -11.37 20.59
N LEU A 346 -9.32 -10.04 20.70
CA LEU A 346 -10.46 -9.39 21.35
C LEU A 346 -11.74 -9.36 20.49
N ARG A 347 -11.72 -9.98 19.30
CA ARG A 347 -12.84 -10.04 18.35
C ARG A 347 -13.36 -8.66 17.93
N GLN A 348 -12.46 -7.70 17.73
CA GLN A 348 -12.75 -6.33 17.26
C GLN A 348 -12.25 -6.08 15.82
N PRO A 349 -12.67 -6.85 14.81
CA PRO A 349 -12.17 -6.68 13.43
C PRO A 349 -12.68 -5.39 12.76
N TRP A 350 -13.72 -4.75 13.32
CA TRP A 350 -14.34 -3.54 12.77
C TRP A 350 -13.37 -2.36 12.62
N LEU A 351 -12.26 -2.37 13.36
CA LEU A 351 -11.18 -1.39 13.21
C LEU A 351 -10.45 -1.51 11.87
N PHE A 352 -10.40 -2.68 11.26
CA PHE A 352 -9.58 -2.92 10.05
C PHE A 352 -10.39 -3.40 8.85
N THR A 353 -11.64 -3.79 9.07
CA THR A 353 -12.55 -4.29 8.04
C THR A 353 -13.94 -3.74 8.26
N ILE A 354 -14.64 -3.39 7.19
CA ILE A 354 -16.05 -3.00 7.26
C ILE A 354 -16.87 -4.19 7.79
N PRO A 355 -17.71 -4.02 8.83
CA PRO A 355 -18.61 -5.06 9.30
C PRO A 355 -19.60 -5.49 8.22
N ASP A 356 -19.92 -6.79 8.15
CA ASP A 356 -20.88 -7.32 7.16
C ASP A 356 -22.25 -6.64 7.22
N ARG A 357 -22.67 -6.19 8.41
CA ARG A 357 -23.94 -5.46 8.64
C ARG A 357 -23.95 -4.04 8.06
N LEU A 358 -22.77 -3.47 7.81
CA LEU A 358 -22.60 -2.14 7.22
C LEU A 358 -22.23 -2.22 5.74
N MET A 359 -22.11 -3.43 5.16
CA MET A 359 -22.00 -3.56 3.72
C MET A 359 -23.37 -3.26 3.09
N PRO A 360 -23.47 -2.25 2.21
CA PRO A 360 -24.73 -1.86 1.58
C PRO A 360 -25.31 -2.94 0.67
#